data_AF-C4RBT9-F1
#
_entry.id   AF-C4RBT9-F1
#
_cell.length_a   1.000
_cell.length_b   1.000
_cell.length_c   1.000
_cell.angle_alpha   90.00
_cell.angle_beta   90.00
_cell.angle_gamma   90.00
#
_symmetry.space_group_name_H-M   'P 1'
#
loop_
_entity.id
_entity.type
_entity.pdbx_description
1 polymer ?
#
loop_
_entity_poly.entity_id
_entity_poly.type
_entity_poly.pdbx_seq_one_letter_code
_entity_poly.pdbx_strand_id
1 'polypeptide(L)'
;MMRVPVLLLAVPAALLGLAAFLPPVTDRLGAPEGELTHVGPALLLPLALLAVGVALAWAGWRRDRAADPARALGPLGPVFAAGFMLDDVQRALVVRPVTALARLARAADERVVDGAVEGTGRGAQGLGGALAGLHRAALPRAAVGVLAGALLIGLAAVLIGGAA
;
A
#
# COMPACT_ATOMS: atom_id res chain seq x y z
N MET A 1 -13.87 7.37 36.94
CA MET A 1 -12.60 7.58 36.21
C MET A 1 -12.76 8.15 34.78
N MET A 2 -13.96 8.16 34.17
CA MET A 2 -14.18 8.69 32.79
C MET A 2 -14.78 10.11 32.70
N ARG A 3 -15.11 10.75 33.84
CA ARG A 3 -15.82 12.05 33.84
C ARG A 3 -14.94 13.20 33.35
N VAL A 4 -13.65 13.19 33.70
CA VAL A 4 -12.72 14.27 33.36
C VAL A 4 -12.46 14.33 31.84
N PRO A 5 -12.15 13.24 31.13
CA PRO A 5 -12.01 13.27 29.67
C PRO A 5 -13.30 13.69 28.95
N VAL A 6 -14.46 13.21 29.39
CA VAL A 6 -15.75 13.58 28.77
C VAL A 6 -16.06 15.06 28.95
N LEU A 7 -15.86 15.61 30.15
CA LEU A 7 -16.06 17.04 30.39
C LEU A 7 -15.06 17.88 29.62
N LEU A 8 -13.80 17.45 29.55
CA LEU A 8 -12.74 18.13 28.81
C LEU A 8 -13.02 18.19 27.30
N LEU A 9 -13.72 17.21 26.74
CA LEU A 9 -14.17 17.22 25.33
C LEU A 9 -15.50 17.95 25.13
N ALA A 10 -16.44 17.84 26.08
CA ALA A 10 -17.77 18.45 25.97
C ALA A 10 -17.72 19.99 26.02
N VAL A 11 -16.85 20.57 26.85
CA VAL A 11 -16.68 22.02 26.96
C VAL A 11 -16.26 22.64 25.62
N PRO A 12 -15.15 22.22 24.97
CA PRO A 12 -14.77 22.75 23.67
C PRO A 12 -15.78 22.41 22.57
N ALA A 13 -16.44 21.23 22.59
CA ALA A 13 -17.50 20.93 21.61
C ALA A 13 -18.68 21.93 21.69
N ALA A 14 -19.10 22.29 22.91
CA ALA A 14 -20.16 23.28 23.12
C ALA A 14 -19.68 24.71 22.78
N LEU A 15 -18.46 25.08 23.20
CA LEU A 15 -17.88 26.39 22.94
C LEU A 15 -17.62 26.62 21.44
N LEU A 16 -17.16 25.61 20.70
CA LEU A 16 -17.00 25.67 19.25
C LEU A 16 -18.33 25.87 18.55
N GLY A 17 -19.39 25.19 19.01
CA GLY A 17 -20.75 25.41 18.51
C GLY A 17 -21.20 26.86 18.67
N LEU A 18 -20.92 27.49 19.81
CA LEU A 18 -21.22 28.91 20.03
C LEU A 18 -20.30 29.84 19.23
N ALA A 19 -19.01 29.49 19.14
CA ALA A 19 -18.01 30.29 18.45
C ALA A 19 -18.26 30.39 16.94
N ALA A 20 -18.92 29.40 16.34
CA ALA A 20 -19.36 29.43 14.94
C ALA A 20 -20.35 30.58 14.63
N PHE A 21 -20.95 31.21 15.65
CA PHE A 21 -21.84 32.37 15.51
C PHE A 21 -21.14 33.71 15.81
N LEU A 22 -19.86 33.71 16.19
CA LEU A 22 -19.12 34.93 16.50
C LEU A 22 -18.50 35.53 15.21
N PRO A 23 -18.79 36.80 14.87
CA PRO A 23 -18.19 37.48 13.71
C PRO A 23 -16.66 37.36 13.59
N PRO A 24 -15.86 37.59 14.65
CA PRO A 24 -14.40 37.49 14.52
C PRO A 24 -13.87 36.07 14.23
N VAL A 25 -14.71 35.04 14.36
CA VAL A 25 -14.37 33.65 14.01
C VAL A 25 -14.77 33.37 12.57
N THR A 26 -15.99 33.72 12.17
CA THR A 26 -16.48 33.54 10.79
C THR A 26 -15.65 34.32 9.79
N ASP A 27 -15.25 35.54 10.12
CA ASP A 27 -14.43 36.40 9.27
C ASP A 27 -13.04 35.81 9.02
N ARG A 28 -12.45 35.18 10.05
CA ARG A 28 -11.15 34.49 9.93
C ARG A 28 -11.21 33.20 9.13
N LEU A 29 -12.37 32.55 9.09
CA LEU A 29 -12.60 31.35 8.29
C LEU A 29 -12.86 31.66 6.81
N GLY A 30 -12.92 32.95 6.43
CA GLY A 30 -13.18 33.37 5.06
C GLY A 30 -14.60 33.00 4.59
N ALA A 31 -15.52 32.84 5.54
CA ALA A 31 -16.89 32.50 5.23
C ALA A 31 -17.68 33.72 4.77
N PRO A 32 -18.40 33.66 3.64
CA PRO A 32 -19.29 34.72 3.21
C PRO A 32 -20.38 34.98 4.26
N GLU A 33 -20.70 36.25 4.51
CA GLU A 33 -21.74 36.63 5.47
C GLU A 33 -23.06 35.90 5.16
N GLY A 34 -23.57 35.15 6.14
CA GLY A 34 -24.82 34.40 6.03
C GLY A 34 -24.71 32.95 5.50
N GLU A 35 -23.55 32.49 5.04
CA GLU A 35 -23.44 31.18 4.39
C GLU A 35 -23.23 30.01 5.39
N LEU A 36 -22.48 30.25 6.47
CA LEU A 36 -22.26 29.24 7.52
C LEU A 36 -23.48 28.98 8.40
N THR A 37 -24.38 29.96 8.50
CA THR A 37 -25.43 29.96 9.52
C THR A 37 -26.75 30.39 8.90
N HIS A 38 -27.34 29.50 8.12
CA HIS A 38 -28.66 29.71 7.51
C HIS A 38 -29.78 29.57 8.54
N VAL A 39 -29.83 30.45 9.56
CA VAL A 39 -30.90 30.47 10.58
C VAL A 39 -32.19 31.01 9.97
N GLY A 40 -32.92 30.14 9.27
CA GLY A 40 -34.18 30.46 8.63
C GLY A 40 -35.15 29.28 8.62
N PRO A 41 -36.31 29.43 7.98
CA PRO A 41 -37.33 28.37 7.90
C PRO A 41 -36.79 27.04 7.34
N ALA A 42 -35.72 27.09 6.54
CA ALA A 42 -35.03 25.91 6.03
C ALA A 42 -34.47 24.97 7.13
N LEU A 43 -34.19 25.45 8.35
CA LEU A 43 -33.79 24.61 9.49
C LEU A 43 -34.91 23.71 10.01
N LEU A 44 -36.17 24.10 9.81
CA LEU A 44 -37.30 23.38 10.38
C LEU A 44 -37.36 21.96 9.85
N LEU A 45 -37.06 21.75 8.57
CA LEU A 45 -37.10 20.44 7.94
C LEU A 45 -35.99 19.50 8.46
N PRO A 46 -34.68 19.85 8.44
CA PRO A 46 -33.64 19.03 9.05
C PRO A 46 -33.86 18.76 10.54
N LEU A 47 -34.33 19.76 11.31
CA LEU A 47 -34.59 19.60 12.73
C LEU A 47 -35.79 18.67 12.99
N ALA A 48 -36.85 18.77 12.18
CA ALA A 48 -37.98 17.86 12.23
C ALA A 48 -37.56 16.44 11.86
N LEU A 49 -36.76 16.25 10.79
CA LEU A 49 -36.26 14.94 10.40
C LEU A 49 -35.34 14.34 11.46
N LEU A 50 -34.47 15.15 12.09
CA LEU A 50 -33.65 14.74 13.23
C LEU A 50 -34.53 14.28 14.40
N ALA A 51 -35.52 15.09 14.78
CA ALA A 51 -36.42 14.76 15.88
C ALA A 51 -37.22 13.48 15.60
N VAL A 52 -37.71 13.29 14.37
CA VAL A 52 -38.37 12.06 13.92
C VAL A 52 -37.43 10.87 13.99
N GLY A 53 -36.20 10.99 13.50
CA GLY A 53 -35.20 9.93 13.55
C GLY A 53 -34.87 9.51 14.99
N VAL A 54 -34.64 10.48 15.88
CA VAL A 54 -34.42 10.25 17.32
C VAL A 54 -35.65 9.58 17.94
N ALA A 55 -36.86 10.07 17.65
CA ALA A 55 -38.09 9.52 18.20
C ALA A 55 -38.32 8.06 17.75
N LEU A 56 -38.06 7.74 16.48
CA LEU A 56 -38.16 6.39 15.94
C LEU A 56 -37.15 5.44 16.59
N ALA A 57 -35.89 5.86 16.69
CA ALA A 57 -34.84 5.08 17.37
C ALA A 57 -35.20 4.85 18.84
N TRP A 58 -35.59 5.91 19.55
CA TRP A 58 -36.00 5.84 20.95
C TRP A 58 -37.22 4.93 21.14
N ALA A 59 -38.23 5.03 20.28
CA ALA A 59 -39.41 4.17 20.34
C ALA A 59 -39.05 2.71 20.06
N GLY A 60 -38.08 2.43 19.19
CA GLY A 60 -37.53 1.09 18.96
C GLY A 60 -36.90 0.52 20.24
N TRP A 61 -35.96 1.25 20.84
CA TRP A 61 -35.30 0.85 22.11
C TRP A 61 -36.27 0.70 23.27
N ARG A 62 -37.34 1.51 23.33
CA ARG A 62 -38.36 1.39 24.39
C ARG A 62 -39.20 0.13 24.25
N ARG A 63 -39.47 -0.33 23.02
CA ARG A 63 -40.28 -1.53 22.77
C ARG A 63 -39.52 -2.80 23.15
N ASP A 64 -38.24 -2.86 22.83
CA ASP A 64 -37.36 -3.94 23.22
C ASP A 64 -35.98 -3.38 23.56
N ARG A 65 -35.64 -3.39 24.85
CA ARG A 65 -34.37 -2.85 25.36
C ARG A 65 -33.17 -3.76 25.04
N ALA A 66 -33.42 -5.02 24.72
CA ALA A 66 -32.37 -5.99 24.41
C ALA A 66 -32.12 -6.11 22.90
N ALA A 67 -33.09 -5.71 22.08
CA ALA A 67 -32.95 -5.71 20.63
C ALA A 67 -32.42 -4.38 20.08
N ASP A 68 -31.62 -4.50 19.01
CA ASP A 68 -31.19 -3.35 18.21
C ASP A 68 -32.36 -2.81 17.38
N PRO A 69 -32.72 -1.51 17.48
CA PRO A 69 -33.73 -0.89 16.62
C PRO A 69 -33.40 -0.98 15.13
N ALA A 70 -32.14 -1.16 14.75
CA ALA A 70 -31.70 -1.32 13.36
C ALA A 70 -32.28 -2.57 12.69
N ARG A 71 -32.89 -3.51 13.45
CA ARG A 71 -33.70 -4.59 12.89
C ARG A 71 -34.85 -4.09 11.99
N ALA A 72 -35.34 -2.87 12.23
CA ALA A 72 -36.34 -2.24 11.37
C ALA A 72 -35.86 -2.02 9.91
N LEU A 73 -34.54 -2.03 9.68
CA LEU A 73 -33.95 -1.95 8.33
C LEU A 73 -34.11 -3.26 7.53
N GLY A 74 -34.50 -4.36 8.17
CA GLY A 74 -34.78 -5.63 7.52
C GLY A 74 -33.62 -6.11 6.63
N PRO A 75 -33.87 -6.43 5.34
CA PRO A 75 -32.83 -6.93 4.42
C PRO A 75 -31.66 -5.97 4.17
N LEU A 76 -31.84 -4.66 4.42
CA LEU A 76 -30.76 -3.68 4.25
C LEU A 76 -29.84 -3.62 5.47
N GLY A 77 -30.25 -4.17 6.62
CA GLY A 77 -29.46 -4.18 7.85
C GLY A 77 -28.01 -4.64 7.66
N PRO A 78 -27.75 -5.77 6.99
CA PRO A 78 -26.39 -6.24 6.71
C PRO A 78 -25.54 -5.25 5.88
N VAL A 79 -26.15 -4.55 4.92
CA VAL A 79 -25.42 -3.59 4.06
C VAL A 79 -24.97 -2.37 4.85
N PHE A 80 -25.85 -1.81 5.68
CA PHE A 80 -25.50 -0.70 6.56
C PHE A 80 -24.52 -1.13 7.66
N ALA A 81 -24.69 -2.34 8.21
CA ALA A 81 -23.77 -2.91 9.19
C ALA A 81 -22.36 -3.13 8.61
N ALA A 82 -22.25 -3.42 7.31
CA ALA A 82 -20.99 -3.53 6.58
C ALA A 82 -20.46 -2.17 6.06
N GLY A 83 -20.98 -1.03 6.52
CA GLY A 83 -20.52 0.29 6.08
C GLY A 83 -20.71 0.52 4.58
N PHE A 84 -21.86 0.09 4.03
CA PHE A 84 -22.15 0.09 2.58
C PHE A 84 -21.20 -0.77 1.75
N MET A 85 -20.50 -1.72 2.36
CA MET A 85 -19.52 -2.60 1.71
C MET A 85 -18.35 -1.84 1.06
N LEU A 86 -18.11 -0.59 1.47
CA LEU A 86 -17.01 0.22 0.92
C LEU A 86 -15.65 -0.43 1.17
N ASP A 87 -15.48 -1.06 2.33
CA ASP A 87 -14.27 -1.82 2.67
C ASP A 87 -14.07 -3.02 1.75
N ASP A 88 -15.15 -3.70 1.35
CA ASP A 88 -15.08 -4.84 0.43
C ASP A 88 -14.70 -4.39 -0.98
N VAL A 89 -15.28 -3.28 -1.43
CA VAL A 89 -14.93 -2.66 -2.72
C VAL A 89 -13.47 -2.22 -2.72
N GLN A 90 -13.01 -1.50 -1.69
CA GLN A 90 -11.61 -1.10 -1.57
C GLN A 90 -10.68 -2.32 -1.52
N ARG A 91 -11.05 -3.37 -0.79
CA ARG A 91 -10.26 -4.59 -0.71
C ARG A 91 -10.18 -5.31 -2.06
N ALA A 92 -11.28 -5.37 -2.80
CA ALA A 92 -11.35 -6.04 -4.09
C ALA A 92 -10.63 -5.26 -5.20
N LEU A 93 -10.80 -3.94 -5.24
CA LEU A 93 -10.32 -3.10 -6.34
C LEU A 93 -8.91 -2.53 -6.10
N VAL A 94 -8.48 -2.38 -4.85
CA VAL A 94 -7.18 -1.79 -4.52
C VAL A 94 -6.28 -2.80 -3.84
N VAL A 95 -6.69 -3.34 -2.69
CA VAL A 95 -5.79 -4.14 -1.84
C VAL A 95 -5.38 -5.43 -2.52
N ARG A 96 -6.33 -6.23 -3.02
CA ARG A 96 -6.04 -7.51 -3.68
C ARG A 96 -5.15 -7.35 -4.92
N PRO A 97 -5.44 -6.44 -5.86
CA PRO A 97 -4.57 -6.23 -7.03
C PRO A 97 -3.17 -5.77 -6.66
N VAL A 98 -3.04 -4.77 -5.77
CA VAL A 98 -1.72 -4.26 -5.34
C VAL A 98 -0.90 -5.36 -4.65
N THR A 99 -1.54 -6.16 -3.80
CA THR A 99 -0.87 -7.27 -3.12
C THR A 99 -0.44 -8.36 -4.12
N ALA A 100 -1.26 -8.64 -5.14
CA ALA A 100 -0.90 -9.60 -6.19
C ALA A 100 0.29 -9.11 -7.03
N LEU A 101 0.29 -7.83 -7.42
CA LEU A 101 1.40 -7.22 -8.14
C LEU A 101 2.69 -7.22 -7.31
N ALA A 102 2.61 -6.92 -6.01
CA ALA A 102 3.76 -6.97 -5.11
C ALA A 102 4.36 -8.39 -5.03
N ARG A 103 3.52 -9.42 -4.96
CA ARG A 103 3.97 -10.83 -4.98
C ARG A 103 4.64 -11.20 -6.30
N LEU A 104 4.09 -10.73 -7.42
CA LEU A 104 4.68 -10.96 -8.74
C LEU A 104 6.03 -10.26 -8.89
N ALA A 105 6.14 -9.00 -8.45
CA ALA A 105 7.39 -8.25 -8.46
C ALA A 105 8.47 -8.95 -7.62
N ARG A 106 8.12 -9.41 -6.41
CA ARG A 106 9.02 -10.18 -5.56
C ARG A 106 9.48 -11.48 -6.23
N ALA A 107 8.57 -12.24 -6.84
CA ALA A 107 8.92 -13.48 -7.52
C ALA A 107 9.80 -13.25 -8.77
N ALA A 108 9.65 -12.10 -9.44
CA ALA A 108 10.51 -11.71 -10.54
C ALA A 108 11.92 -11.38 -10.05
N ASP A 109 12.04 -10.62 -8.96
CA ASP A 109 13.31 -10.27 -8.34
C ASP A 109 14.12 -11.52 -7.94
N GLU A 110 13.51 -12.42 -7.16
CA GLU A 110 14.13 -13.66 -6.69
C GLU A 110 14.55 -14.61 -7.83
N ARG A 111 13.90 -14.56 -8.99
CA ARG A 111 14.23 -15.47 -10.11
C ARG A 111 15.21 -14.88 -11.10
N VAL A 112 15.08 -13.59 -11.39
CA VAL A 112 15.88 -12.93 -12.43
C VAL A 112 17.17 -12.41 -11.84
N VAL A 113 17.11 -11.73 -10.70
CA VAL A 113 18.28 -11.08 -10.09
C VAL A 113 19.14 -12.12 -9.41
N ASP A 114 18.60 -12.89 -8.46
CA ASP A 114 19.39 -13.93 -7.78
C ASP A 114 19.86 -15.00 -8.77
N GLY A 115 19.02 -15.37 -9.73
CA GLY A 115 19.38 -16.32 -10.79
C GLY A 115 20.56 -15.85 -11.65
N ALA A 116 20.60 -14.56 -12.01
CA ALA A 116 21.72 -13.98 -12.75
C ALA A 116 22.99 -13.86 -11.89
N VAL A 117 22.86 -13.47 -10.62
CA VAL A 117 24.00 -13.32 -9.70
C VAL A 117 24.61 -14.68 -9.36
N GLU A 118 23.81 -15.67 -8.99
CA GLU A 118 24.31 -17.02 -8.71
C GLU A 118 24.84 -17.71 -9.96
N GLY A 119 24.20 -17.48 -11.11
CA GLY A 119 24.64 -18.03 -12.40
C GLY A 119 26.02 -17.51 -12.80
N THR A 120 26.24 -16.20 -12.68
CA THR A 120 27.55 -15.58 -12.96
C THR A 120 28.60 -16.04 -11.94
N GLY A 121 28.25 -16.13 -10.65
CA GLY A 121 29.14 -16.65 -9.61
C GLY A 121 29.59 -18.10 -9.86
N ARG A 122 28.64 -19.00 -10.14
CA ARG A 122 28.94 -20.40 -10.49
C ARG A 122 29.76 -20.51 -11.77
N GLY A 123 29.49 -19.68 -12.78
CA GLY A 123 30.27 -19.62 -14.01
C GLY A 123 31.72 -19.21 -13.76
N ALA A 124 31.94 -18.15 -12.99
CA ALA A 124 33.28 -17.68 -12.62
C ALA A 124 34.06 -18.73 -11.81
N GLN A 125 33.41 -19.38 -10.84
CA GLN A 125 34.02 -20.47 -10.07
C GLN A 125 34.37 -21.68 -10.95
N GLY A 126 33.49 -22.07 -11.88
CA GLY A 126 33.75 -23.14 -12.83
C GLY A 126 34.95 -22.86 -13.73
N LEU A 127 35.03 -21.64 -14.29
CA LEU A 127 36.17 -21.20 -15.09
C LEU A 127 37.46 -21.17 -14.27
N GLY A 128 37.41 -20.64 -13.05
CA GLY A 128 38.56 -20.65 -12.13
C GLY A 128 39.03 -22.07 -11.81
N GLY A 129 38.10 -22.99 -11.58
CA GLY A 129 38.38 -24.41 -11.36
C GLY A 129 39.03 -25.09 -12.57
N ALA A 130 38.53 -24.82 -13.78
CA ALA A 130 39.11 -25.32 -15.02
C ALA A 130 40.54 -24.79 -15.24
N LEU A 131 40.76 -23.47 -15.04
CA LEU A 131 42.10 -22.87 -15.08
C LEU A 131 43.04 -23.48 -14.04
N ALA A 132 42.58 -23.68 -12.81
CA ALA A 132 43.36 -24.30 -11.75
C ALA A 132 43.67 -25.78 -12.05
N GLY A 133 42.82 -26.48 -12.81
CA GLY A 133 43.08 -27.81 -13.33
C GLY A 133 44.17 -27.81 -14.40
N LEU A 134 44.10 -26.88 -15.36
CA LEU A 134 45.11 -26.70 -16.41
C LEU A 134 46.50 -26.39 -15.83
N HIS A 135 46.58 -25.54 -14.81
CA HIS A 135 47.85 -25.19 -14.15
C HIS A 135 48.47 -26.36 -13.36
N ARG A 136 47.66 -27.35 -12.94
CA ARG A 136 48.14 -28.55 -12.24
C ARG A 136 48.54 -29.70 -13.17
N ALA A 137 48.60 -29.47 -14.48
CA ALA A 137 48.98 -30.50 -15.44
C ALA A 137 50.43 -30.97 -15.25
N ALA A 138 50.67 -32.28 -15.39
CA ALA A 138 52.00 -32.87 -15.31
C ALA A 138 52.97 -32.26 -16.35
N LEU A 139 54.26 -32.16 -16.00
CA LEU A 139 55.34 -31.57 -16.79
C LEU A 139 55.29 -31.85 -18.31
N PRO A 140 55.05 -33.09 -18.78
CA PRO A 140 54.95 -33.37 -20.21
C PRO A 140 53.78 -32.65 -20.90
N ARG A 141 52.61 -32.57 -20.24
CA ARG A 141 51.44 -31.85 -20.78
C ARG A 141 51.64 -30.35 -20.75
N ALA A 142 52.29 -29.83 -19.72
CA ALA A 142 52.63 -28.41 -19.63
C ALA A 142 53.58 -28.00 -20.77
N ALA A 143 54.61 -28.81 -21.05
CA ALA A 143 55.54 -28.58 -22.14
C ALA A 143 54.85 -28.60 -23.53
N VAL A 144 53.97 -29.57 -23.77
CA VAL A 144 53.14 -29.62 -24.99
C VAL A 144 52.25 -28.39 -25.10
N GLY A 145 51.64 -27.93 -24.00
CA GLY A 145 50.83 -26.72 -23.97
C GLY A 145 51.61 -25.46 -24.34
N VAL A 146 52.83 -25.30 -23.84
CA VAL A 146 53.70 -24.17 -24.17
C VAL A 146 54.12 -24.20 -25.64
N LEU A 147 54.54 -25.36 -26.16
CA LEU A 147 54.93 -25.51 -27.56
C LEU A 147 53.76 -25.25 -28.51
N ALA A 148 52.56 -25.74 -28.19
CA ALA A 148 51.35 -25.47 -28.95
C ALA A 148 50.99 -23.97 -28.93
N GLY A 149 51.11 -23.30 -27.77
CA GLY A 149 50.92 -21.86 -27.66
C GLY A 149 51.89 -21.07 -28.51
N ALA A 150 53.19 -21.41 -28.46
CA ALA A 150 54.22 -20.76 -29.28
C ALA A 150 53.97 -20.94 -30.79
N LEU A 151 53.56 -22.14 -31.21
CA LEU A 151 53.20 -22.42 -32.61
C LEU A 151 51.99 -21.59 -33.07
N LEU A 152 50.94 -21.51 -32.25
CA LEU A 152 49.74 -20.72 -32.56
C LEU A 152 50.04 -19.23 -32.65
N ILE A 153 50.85 -18.68 -31.74
CA ILE A 153 51.28 -17.28 -31.77
C ILE A 153 52.12 -17.02 -33.02
N GLY A 154 53.06 -17.91 -33.34
CA GLY A 154 53.87 -17.82 -34.56
C GLY A 154 53.02 -17.84 -35.83
N LEU A 155 52.04 -18.74 -35.91
CA LEU A 155 51.11 -18.83 -37.03
C LEU A 155 50.27 -17.54 -37.16
N ALA A 156 49.72 -17.03 -36.05
CA ALA A 156 48.97 -15.78 -36.04
C ALA A 156 49.83 -14.60 -36.49
N ALA A 157 51.09 -14.52 -36.04
CA ALA A 157 52.02 -13.47 -36.45
C ALA A 157 52.34 -13.54 -37.95
N VAL A 158 52.50 -14.74 -38.52
CA VAL A 158 52.70 -14.92 -39.97
C VAL A 158 51.45 -14.55 -40.77
N LEU A 159 50.26 -14.91 -40.29
CA LEU A 159 49.00 -14.59 -40.97
C LEU A 159 48.65 -13.10 -40.91
N ILE A 160 48.91 -12.45 -39.78
CA ILE A 160 48.65 -11.00 -39.59
C ILE A 160 49.75 -10.18 -40.26
N GLY A 161 51.01 -10.57 -40.09
CA GLY A 161 52.16 -9.88 -40.68
C GLY A 161 52.34 -10.14 -42.18
N GLY A 162 51.83 -11.26 -42.71
CA GLY A 162 51.77 -11.53 -44.15
C GLY A 162 50.59 -10.87 -44.86
N ALA A 163 49.70 -10.21 -44.11
CA ALA A 163 48.57 -9.44 -44.64
C ALA A 163 48.81 -7.92 -44.64
N ALA A 164 50.01 -7.46 -44.26
CA ALA A 164 50.49 -6.08 -44.30
C ALA A 164 51.57 -5.91 -45.37
#